data_AF-A0A146LYW6-F1
#
_entry.id   AF-A0A146LYW6-F1
#
_cell.length_a   1.000
_cell.length_b   1.000
_cell.length_c   1.000
_cell.angle_alpha   90.00
_cell.angle_beta   90.00
_cell.angle_gamma   90.00
#
_symmetry.space_group_name_H-M   'P 1'
#
loop_
_entity.id
_entity.type
_entity.pdbx_description
1 polymer ?
#
loop_
_entity_poly.entity_id
_entity_poly.type
_entity_poly.pdbx_seq_one_letter_code
_entity_poly.pdbx_strand_id
1 'polypeptide(L)'
;MADLARLVAEKNKQRAALKKEYFKLLTNPNAEGGHVFDPAVQRHGSMRVTRINHFRETPKNLLTLCLFVVLPLAGTVYLIKTSRDEKEAAIRSGTVAYKDRLFKLQ
;
A
#
# COMPACT_ATOMS: atom_id res chain seq x y z
N MET A 1 -1.30 31.80 23.24
CA MET A 1 -0.11 32.16 22.43
C MET A 1 1.21 31.80 23.12
N ALA A 2 1.35 32.02 24.42
CA ALA A 2 2.54 31.62 25.18
C ALA A 2 2.83 30.10 25.10
N ASP A 3 1.81 29.26 25.16
CA ASP A 3 1.99 27.80 25.10
C ASP A 3 2.49 27.30 23.74
N LEU A 4 2.01 27.90 22.65
CA LEU A 4 2.50 27.56 21.30
C LEU A 4 3.97 27.93 21.14
N ALA A 5 4.36 29.12 21.60
CA ALA A 5 5.74 29.58 21.56
C ALA A 5 6.66 28.63 22.37
N ARG A 6 6.19 28.18 23.54
CA ARG A 6 6.88 27.18 24.35
C ARG A 6 7.04 25.84 23.62
N LEU A 7 5.98 25.29 23.04
CA LEU A 7 6.01 24.02 22.30
C LEU A 7 6.94 24.08 21.08
N VAL A 8 6.97 25.22 20.37
CA VAL A 8 7.89 25.44 19.25
C VAL A 8 9.34 25.48 19.73
N ALA A 9 9.61 26.16 20.84
CA ALA A 9 10.94 26.20 21.44
C ALA A 9 11.43 24.80 21.86
N GLU A 10 10.56 24.00 22.47
CA GLU A 10 10.86 22.61 22.83
C GLU A 10 11.17 21.73 21.59
N LYS A 11 10.37 21.81 20.53
CA LYS A 11 10.65 21.11 19.26
C LYS A 11 11.96 21.55 18.61
N ASN A 12 12.24 22.86 18.63
CA ASN A 12 13.50 23.39 18.08
C ASN A 12 14.70 22.90 18.89
N LYS A 13 14.58 22.80 20.22
CA LYS A 13 15.61 22.23 21.09
C LYS A 13 15.88 20.76 20.76
N GLN A 14 14.83 19.96 20.58
CA GLN A 14 14.97 18.55 20.18
C GLN A 14 15.64 18.39 18.81
N ARG A 15 15.22 19.19 17.82
CA ARG A 15 15.85 19.20 16.48
C ARG A 15 17.32 19.58 16.53
N ALA A 16 17.67 20.60 17.31
CA ALA A 16 19.06 21.04 17.48
C ALA A 16 19.93 19.94 18.12
N ALA A 17 19.40 19.22 19.10
CA ALA A 17 20.09 18.09 19.73
C ALA A 17 20.40 16.97 18.72
N LEU A 18 19.39 16.51 17.97
CA LEU A 18 19.55 15.46 16.95
C LEU A 18 20.51 15.90 15.82
N LYS A 19 20.43 17.16 15.38
CA LYS A 19 21.35 17.71 14.36
C LYS A 19 22.79 17.73 14.86
N LYS A 20 23.01 18.07 16.14
CA LYS A 20 24.33 18.05 16.77
C LYS A 20 24.91 16.63 16.82
N GLU A 21 24.09 15.63 17.17
CA GLU A 21 24.51 14.22 17.16
C GLU A 21 24.88 13.75 15.75
N TYR A 22 24.06 14.07 14.75
CA TYR A 22 24.33 13.72 13.36
C TYR A 22 25.65 14.31 12.86
N PHE A 23 25.89 15.61 13.09
CA PHE A 23 27.16 16.22 12.69
C PHE A 23 28.35 15.64 13.43
N LYS A 24 28.22 15.32 14.72
CA LYS A 24 29.28 14.65 15.48
C LYS A 24 29.70 13.33 14.84
N LEU A 25 28.74 12.55 14.35
CA LEU A 25 29.00 11.27 13.67
C LEU A 25 29.56 11.50 12.25
N LEU A 26 29.03 12.47 11.52
CA LEU A 26 29.43 12.77 10.15
C LEU A 26 30.86 13.31 10.05
N THR A 27 31.26 14.20 10.95
CA THR A 27 32.58 14.84 10.91
C THR A 27 33.66 14.05 11.67
N ASN A 28 33.36 12.84 12.15
CA ASN A 28 34.31 12.02 12.88
C ASN A 28 35.33 11.40 11.90
N PRO A 29 36.63 11.74 11.96
CA PRO A 29 37.63 11.21 11.04
C PRO A 29 37.95 9.73 11.27
N ASN A 30 37.62 9.19 12.45
CA ASN A 30 37.85 7.79 12.81
C ASN A 30 36.62 6.90 12.53
N ALA A 31 35.55 7.44 11.94
CA ALA A 31 34.40 6.64 11.57
C ALA A 31 34.81 5.69 10.43
N GLU A 32 34.57 4.39 10.63
CA GLU A 32 34.69 3.40 9.57
C GLU A 32 33.80 3.83 8.40
N GLY A 33 34.36 3.90 7.19
CA GLY A 33 33.68 4.45 6.03
C GLY A 33 32.30 3.81 5.79
N GLY A 34 31.31 4.63 5.42
CA GLY A 34 29.95 4.15 5.19
C GLY A 34 28.88 5.22 5.43
N HIS A 35 27.63 4.78 5.56
CA HIS A 35 26.50 5.65 5.86
C HIS A 35 26.29 5.78 7.37
N VAL A 36 25.95 6.99 7.84
CA VAL A 36 25.56 7.21 9.24
C VAL A 36 24.25 6.47 9.50
N PHE A 37 24.27 5.54 10.44
CA PHE A 37 23.10 4.78 10.84
C PHE A 37 22.11 5.65 11.63
N ASP A 38 20.86 5.73 11.16
CA ASP A 38 19.77 6.41 11.88
C ASP A 38 18.82 5.38 12.54
N PRO A 39 18.79 5.31 13.88
CA PRO A 39 17.86 4.46 14.62
C PRO A 39 16.39 4.77 14.32
N ALA A 40 16.04 6.01 14.01
CA ALA A 40 14.66 6.40 13.71
C ALA A 40 14.19 5.81 12.38
N VAL A 41 15.06 5.81 11.36
CA VAL A 41 14.80 5.15 10.07
C VAL A 41 14.64 3.65 10.25
N GLN A 42 15.52 3.01 11.03
CA GLN A 42 15.41 1.59 11.31
C GLN A 42 14.09 1.26 12.02
N ARG A 43 13.72 2.01 13.07
CA ARG A 43 12.44 1.81 13.78
C ARG A 43 11.25 1.95 12.85
N HIS A 44 11.24 2.95 11.97
CA HIS A 44 10.19 3.11 10.98
C HIS A 44 10.12 1.92 10.02
N GLY A 45 11.27 1.41 9.56
CA GLY A 45 11.36 0.18 8.78
C GLY A 45 10.77 -1.02 9.52
N SER A 46 11.24 -1.26 10.76
CA SER A 46 10.76 -2.35 11.60
C SER A 46 9.25 -2.29 11.83
N MET A 47 8.69 -1.11 12.12
CA MET A 47 7.25 -0.92 12.30
C MET A 47 6.43 -1.31 11.06
N ARG A 48 6.96 -1.08 9.85
CA ARG A 48 6.28 -1.48 8.61
C ARG A 48 6.28 -2.99 8.42
N VAL A 49 7.41 -3.64 8.73
CA VAL A 49 7.57 -5.10 8.60
C VAL A 49 6.71 -5.83 9.64
N THR A 50 6.67 -5.34 10.88
CA THR A 50 5.90 -5.96 11.97
C THR A 50 4.42 -5.57 11.99
N ARG A 51 3.88 -5.03 10.88
CA ARG A 51 2.49 -4.57 10.80
C ARG A 51 1.48 -5.69 11.06
N ILE A 52 1.79 -6.91 10.59
CA ILE A 52 0.92 -8.08 10.76
C ILE A 52 0.76 -8.42 12.25
N ASN A 53 1.83 -8.33 13.04
CA ASN A 53 1.80 -8.63 14.48
C ASN A 53 0.92 -7.65 15.28
N HIS A 54 0.66 -6.45 14.73
CA HIS A 54 -0.14 -5.40 15.37
C HIS A 54 -1.50 -5.23 14.68
N PHE A 55 -1.86 -6.13 13.77
CA PHE A 55 -3.16 -6.09 13.11
C PHE A 55 -4.27 -6.36 14.13
N ARG A 56 -5.40 -5.65 13.97
CA ARG A 56 -6.63 -5.89 14.73
C ARG A 56 -7.80 -5.99 13.77
N GLU A 57 -8.66 -6.98 14.01
CA GLU A 57 -9.89 -7.26 13.29
C GLU A 57 -10.99 -6.25 13.64
N THR A 58 -10.80 -5.00 13.20
CA THR A 58 -11.83 -3.97 13.31
C THR A 58 -12.82 -4.06 12.15
N PRO A 59 -14.09 -3.65 12.34
CA PRO A 59 -15.08 -3.65 11.26
C PRO A 59 -14.64 -2.78 10.07
N LYS A 60 -13.89 -1.70 10.34
CA LYS A 60 -13.30 -0.85 9.29
C LYS A 60 -12.30 -1.62 8.42
N ASN A 61 -11.43 -2.43 9.04
CA ASN A 61 -10.45 -3.24 8.30
C ASN A 61 -11.14 -4.30 7.46
N LEU A 62 -12.18 -4.94 7.99
CA LEU A 62 -12.98 -5.91 7.24
C LEU A 62 -13.67 -5.26 6.04
N LEU A 63 -14.30 -4.10 6.22
CA LEU A 63 -14.93 -3.36 5.12
C LEU A 63 -13.91 -2.97 4.04
N THR A 64 -12.71 -2.58 4.45
CA THR A 64 -11.60 -2.28 3.53
C THR A 64 -11.22 -3.52 2.71
N LEU A 65 -11.10 -4.69 3.35
CA LEU A 65 -10.85 -5.95 2.65
C LEU A 65 -11.97 -6.28 1.64
N CYS A 66 -13.23 -6.17 2.07
CA CYS A 66 -14.37 -6.43 1.19
C CYS A 66 -14.39 -5.50 -0.03
N LEU A 67 -14.12 -4.21 0.18
CA LEU A 67 -14.14 -3.22 -0.88
C LEU A 67 -13.00 -3.38 -1.89
N PHE A 68 -11.78 -3.66 -1.42
CA PHE A 68 -10.59 -3.66 -2.29
C PHE A 68 -10.22 -5.05 -2.82
N VAL A 69 -10.70 -6.13 -2.21
CA VAL A 69 -10.37 -7.50 -2.63
C VAL A 69 -11.62 -8.22 -3.13
N VAL A 70 -12.66 -8.31 -2.30
CA VAL A 70 -13.84 -9.13 -2.61
C VAL A 70 -14.65 -8.51 -3.75
N LEU A 71 -14.89 -7.20 -3.72
CA LEU A 71 -15.73 -6.53 -4.72
C LEU A 71 -15.11 -6.56 -6.13
N PRO A 72 -13.81 -6.24 -6.35
CA PRO A 72 -13.21 -6.34 -7.68
C PRO A 72 -13.19 -7.78 -8.19
N LEU A 73 -12.93 -8.76 -7.31
CA LEU A 73 -12.96 -10.17 -7.68
C LEU A 73 -14.37 -10.62 -8.10
N ALA A 74 -15.38 -10.33 -7.28
CA ALA A 74 -16.77 -10.66 -7.60
C ALA A 74 -17.25 -9.93 -8.86
N GLY A 75 -16.88 -8.66 -9.03
CA GLY A 75 -17.21 -7.85 -10.20
C GLY A 75 -16.61 -8.40 -11.49
N THR A 76 -15.33 -8.77 -11.47
CA THR A 76 -14.67 -9.38 -12.65
C THR A 76 -15.28 -10.73 -13.01
N VAL A 77 -15.54 -11.59 -12.02
CA VAL A 77 -16.22 -12.88 -12.24
C VAL A 77 -17.61 -12.68 -12.84
N TYR A 78 -18.38 -11.72 -12.32
CA TYR A 78 -19.71 -11.40 -12.82
C TYR A 78 -19.67 -10.93 -14.28
N LEU A 79 -18.80 -9.97 -14.61
CA LEU A 79 -18.65 -9.44 -15.98
C LEU A 79 -18.22 -10.51 -16.99
N ILE A 80 -17.30 -11.39 -16.60
CA ILE A 80 -16.86 -12.50 -17.46
C ILE A 80 -18.03 -13.47 -17.67
N LYS A 81 -18.78 -13.79 -16.61
CA LYS A 81 -19.92 -14.69 -16.70
C LYS A 81 -21.03 -14.14 -17.58
N THR A 82 -21.45 -12.89 -17.38
CA THR A 82 -22.51 -12.28 -18.18
C THR A 82 -22.12 -12.19 -19.64
N SER A 83 -20.91 -11.70 -19.94
CA SER A 83 -20.45 -11.61 -21.34
C SER A 83 -20.31 -12.98 -22.02
N ARG A 84 -19.99 -14.05 -21.27
CA ARG A 84 -19.97 -15.41 -21.80
C ARG A 84 -21.37 -15.93 -22.07
N ASP A 85 -22.28 -15.79 -21.12
CA ASP A 85 -23.65 -16.29 -21.22
C ASP A 85 -24.41 -15.56 -22.36
N GLU A 86 -24.21 -14.25 -22.54
CA GLU A 86 -24.74 -13.46 -23.66
C GLU A 86 -24.20 -13.93 -25.03
N LYS A 87 -22.89 -14.18 -25.13
CA LYS A 87 -22.27 -14.70 -26.35
C LYS A 87 -22.80 -16.09 -26.68
N GLU A 88 -22.92 -16.98 -25.70
CA GLU A 88 -23.49 -18.31 -25.91
C GLU A 88 -24.95 -18.24 -26.38
N ALA A 89 -25.75 -17.36 -25.81
CA ALA A 89 -27.15 -17.16 -26.22
C ALA A 89 -27.26 -16.64 -27.67
N ALA A 90 -26.40 -15.69 -28.06
CA ALA A 90 -26.37 -15.17 -29.43
C ALA A 90 -25.92 -16.24 -30.45
N ILE A 91 -24.98 -17.11 -30.07
CA ILE A 91 -24.53 -18.22 -30.89
C ILE A 91 -25.64 -19.28 -31.06
N ARG A 92 -26.36 -19.63 -29.98
CA ARG A 92 -27.44 -20.65 -30.00
C ARG A 92 -28.69 -20.17 -30.74
N SER A 93 -29.03 -18.89 -30.62
CA SER A 93 -30.16 -18.29 -31.35
C SER A 93 -29.89 -18.06 -32.84
N GLY A 94 -28.64 -18.22 -33.29
CA GLY A 94 -28.25 -18.01 -34.69
C GLY A 94 -28.13 -16.54 -35.09
N THR A 95 -28.17 -15.59 -34.15
CA THR A 95 -27.96 -14.16 -34.43
C THR A 95 -26.52 -13.88 -34.89
N VAL A 96 -25.55 -14.67 -34.44
CA VAL A 96 -24.15 -14.55 -34.86
C VAL A 96 -23.86 -15.47 -36.05
N ALA A 97 -23.51 -14.88 -37.19
CA ALA A 97 -23.10 -15.63 -38.37
C ALA A 97 -21.86 -16.48 -38.09
N TYR A 98 -21.79 -17.68 -38.68
CA TYR A 98 -20.70 -18.63 -38.43
C TYR A 98 -19.30 -18.06 -38.71
N LYS A 99 -19.18 -17.19 -39.72
CA LYS A 99 -17.92 -16.51 -40.08
C LYS A 99 -17.38 -15.61 -38.97
N ASP A 100 -18.25 -15.03 -38.14
CA ASP A 100 -17.94 -14.03 -37.11
C ASP A 100 -17.69 -14.67 -35.73
N ARG A 101 -17.77 -16.00 -35.63
CA ARG A 101 -17.42 -16.74 -34.41
C ARG A 101 -15.91 -16.73 -34.21
N LEU A 102 -15.46 -16.31 -33.03
CA LEU A 102 -14.04 -16.26 -32.66
C LEU A 102 -13.39 -17.65 -32.59
N PHE A 103 -14.11 -18.65 -32.08
CA PHE A 103 -13.63 -20.03 -31.94
C PHE A 103 -14.48 -20.95 -32.82
N LYS A 104 -13.90 -21.49 -33.89
CA LYS A 104 -14.60 -22.28 -34.91
C LYS A 104 -14.33 -23.80 -34.82
N LEU A 105 -13.24 -24.21 -34.15
CA LEU A 105 -12.63 -25.54 -34.28
C LEU A 105 -12.14 -26.15 -32.94
N GLN A 106 -12.71 -25.75 -31.80
CA GLN A 106 -12.46 -26.44 -30.52
C GLN A 106 -13.63 -27.36 -30.17
#